data_AF-A0A6G8FIR3-F1
#
_entry.id   AF-A0A6G8FIR3-F1
#
_cell.length_a   1.000
_cell.length_b   1.000
_cell.length_c   1.000
_cell.angle_alpha   90.00
_cell.angle_beta   90.00
_cell.angle_gamma   90.00
#
_symmetry.space_group_name_H-M   'P 1'
#
loop_
_entity.id
_entity.type
_entity.pdbx_description
1 polymer ?
#
loop_
_entity_poly.entity_id
_entity_poly.type
_entity_poly.pdbx_seq_one_letter_code
_entity_poly.pdbx_strand_id
1 'polypeptide(L)'
;MTNTDDAVAWLQQLNDWHSIYGHLTTERSYAKKRLPGGLWDSPTGKKWWYTHDRLRKAYNLLAELQRRGHLFTYLTAGGPKTTSRLEGGINALIKQTLRLHRGMTIDHQKRAAEWVLVERAGLLHTAPAMITEAAIAPPQKQRPRFTEPDPGPALYDTALSSEEGLWLRTGWGGRH
;
A
#
# COMPACT_ATOMS: atom_id res chain seq x y z
N MET A 1 -17.15 -17.10 22.37
CA MET A 1 -18.20 -16.09 22.16
C MET A 1 -19.14 -16.51 21.06
N THR A 2 -20.35 -16.85 21.48
CA THR A 2 -21.47 -17.30 20.62
C THR A 2 -22.77 -16.60 20.98
N ASN A 3 -22.85 -15.98 22.16
CA ASN A 3 -24.00 -15.22 22.62
C ASN A 3 -23.56 -13.86 23.21
N THR A 4 -24.54 -13.03 23.54
CA THR A 4 -24.31 -11.69 24.12
C THR A 4 -23.75 -11.75 25.54
N ASP A 5 -24.10 -12.76 26.33
CA ASP A 5 -23.62 -12.91 27.71
C ASP A 5 -22.11 -13.14 27.76
N ASP A 6 -21.58 -13.99 26.85
CA ASP A 6 -20.14 -14.17 26.68
C ASP A 6 -19.45 -12.84 26.32
N ALA A 7 -20.13 -11.96 25.58
CA ALA A 7 -19.59 -10.66 25.18
C ALA A 7 -19.49 -9.71 26.36
N VAL A 8 -20.52 -9.67 27.19
CA VAL A 8 -20.52 -8.89 28.44
C VAL A 8 -19.41 -9.40 29.36
N ALA A 9 -19.29 -10.72 29.54
CA ALA A 9 -18.26 -11.33 30.36
C ALA A 9 -16.85 -11.01 29.85
N TRP A 10 -16.64 -10.99 28.53
CA TRP A 10 -15.36 -10.61 27.94
C TRP A 10 -15.04 -9.13 28.16
N LEU A 11 -16.03 -8.23 28.00
CA LEU A 11 -15.83 -6.80 28.27
C LEU A 11 -15.49 -6.56 29.74
N GLN A 12 -16.11 -7.30 30.65
CA GLN A 12 -15.79 -7.23 32.07
C GLN A 12 -14.33 -7.64 32.30
N GLN A 13 -13.85 -8.73 31.70
CA GLN A 13 -12.45 -9.13 31.81
C GLN A 13 -11.47 -8.08 31.27
N LEU A 14 -11.82 -7.39 30.18
CA LEU A 14 -11.00 -6.29 29.66
C LEU A 14 -10.92 -5.11 30.66
N ASN A 15 -12.04 -4.77 31.28
CA ASN A 15 -12.11 -3.73 32.31
C ASN A 15 -11.31 -4.14 33.56
N ASP A 16 -11.47 -5.37 34.04
CA ASP A 16 -10.77 -5.91 35.20
C ASP A 16 -9.26 -5.93 34.96
N TRP A 17 -8.84 -6.35 33.76
CA TRP A 17 -7.45 -6.27 33.35
C TRP A 17 -6.92 -4.83 33.41
N HIS A 18 -7.67 -3.84 32.91
CA HIS A 18 -7.22 -2.46 32.95
C HIS A 18 -7.18 -1.89 34.37
N SER A 19 -8.09 -2.31 35.25
CA SER A 19 -8.07 -1.92 36.67
C SER A 19 -6.80 -2.39 37.38
N ILE A 20 -6.32 -3.59 37.07
CA ILE A 20 -5.13 -4.18 37.70
C ILE A 20 -3.85 -3.72 36.99
N TYR A 21 -3.81 -3.81 35.67
CA TYR A 21 -2.60 -3.67 34.84
C TYR A 21 -2.57 -2.39 34.00
N GLY A 22 -3.55 -1.49 34.15
CA GLY A 22 -3.63 -0.25 33.38
C GLY A 22 -2.40 0.65 33.51
N HIS A 23 -1.71 0.57 34.66
CA HIS A 23 -0.44 1.28 34.88
C HIS A 23 0.65 0.92 33.85
N LEU A 24 0.68 -0.31 33.35
CA LEU A 24 1.63 -0.74 32.31
C LEU A 24 1.44 0.03 30.99
N THR A 25 0.24 0.56 30.74
CA THR A 25 -0.06 1.33 29.53
C THR A 25 0.48 2.77 29.58
N THR A 26 0.82 3.26 30.77
CA THR A 26 1.35 4.62 30.99
C THR A 26 2.82 4.63 31.36
N GLU A 27 3.39 3.47 31.71
CA GLU A 27 4.79 3.30 32.07
C GLU A 27 5.73 3.74 30.94
N ARG A 28 6.81 4.45 31.32
CA ARG A 28 7.79 5.03 30.40
C ARG A 28 9.20 4.61 30.78
N SER A 29 9.98 4.29 29.75
CA SER A 29 11.42 4.11 29.84
C SER A 29 12.12 5.33 29.25
N TYR A 30 13.33 5.61 29.75
CA TYR A 30 14.09 6.80 29.42
C TYR A 30 15.48 6.43 28.90
N ALA A 31 15.92 7.15 27.87
CA ALA A 31 17.27 7.04 27.34
C ALA A 31 18.26 7.65 28.34
N LYS A 32 19.35 6.91 28.62
CA LYS A 32 20.40 7.40 29.53
C LYS A 32 21.39 8.35 28.85
N LYS A 33 21.58 8.20 27.54
CA LYS A 33 22.62 8.89 26.77
C LYS A 33 22.05 9.55 25.52
N ARG A 34 22.60 10.72 25.18
CA ARG A 34 22.38 11.38 23.90
C ARG A 34 23.55 11.05 22.96
N LEU A 35 23.25 10.64 21.73
CA LEU A 35 24.24 10.26 20.72
C LEU A 35 24.75 11.50 19.96
N PRO A 36 26.00 11.44 19.43
CA PRO A 36 26.47 12.42 18.45
C PRO A 36 25.51 12.45 17.24
N GLY A 37 25.04 13.64 16.85
CA GLY A 37 23.95 13.79 15.87
C GLY A 37 22.59 14.13 16.48
N GLY A 38 22.50 14.24 17.81
CA GLY A 38 21.37 14.88 18.50
C GLY A 38 20.21 13.94 18.87
N LEU A 39 20.19 12.70 18.35
CA LEU A 39 19.24 11.65 18.74
C LEU A 39 19.57 11.07 20.12
N TRP A 40 18.56 10.48 20.77
CA TRP A 40 18.73 9.74 22.02
C TRP A 40 18.96 8.25 21.77
N ASP A 41 19.84 7.65 22.57
CA ASP A 41 20.11 6.21 22.58
C ASP A 41 18.89 5.44 23.10
N SER A 42 17.96 5.18 22.18
CA SER A 42 16.65 4.59 22.44
C SER A 42 16.11 3.93 21.19
N PRO A 43 15.15 2.99 21.33
CA PRO A 43 14.49 2.35 20.19
C PRO A 43 13.76 3.34 19.26
N THR A 44 13.46 4.56 19.73
CA THR A 44 12.66 5.55 18.99
C THR A 44 13.45 6.81 18.61
N GLY A 45 14.73 6.89 18.99
CA GLY A 45 15.54 8.11 18.88
C GLY A 45 15.14 9.26 19.84
N LYS A 46 14.16 9.04 20.73
CA LYS A 46 13.61 10.04 21.66
C LYS A 46 14.11 9.83 23.10
N LYS A 47 14.04 10.88 23.92
CA LYS A 47 14.46 10.83 25.34
C LYS A 47 13.70 9.78 26.15
N TRP A 48 12.45 9.50 25.78
CA TRP A 48 11.62 8.52 26.46
C TRP A 48 10.69 7.81 25.47
N TRP A 49 10.23 6.62 25.84
CA TRP A 49 9.23 5.84 25.12
C TRP A 49 8.33 5.09 26.11
N TYR A 50 7.15 4.66 25.65
CA TYR A 50 6.31 3.77 26.46
C TYR A 50 6.97 2.40 26.57
N THR A 51 7.19 1.93 27.80
CA THR A 51 7.86 0.65 28.08
C THR A 51 7.13 -0.51 27.42
N HIS A 52 5.80 -0.48 27.48
CA HIS A 52 4.93 -1.49 26.89
C HIS A 52 4.13 -0.95 25.68
N ASP A 53 4.82 -0.32 24.72
CA ASP A 53 4.15 0.32 23.56
C ASP A 53 3.19 -0.60 22.78
N ARG A 54 3.60 -1.85 22.54
CA ARG A 54 2.74 -2.84 21.83
C ARG A 54 1.48 -3.18 22.63
N LEU A 55 1.63 -3.41 23.94
CA LEU A 55 0.52 -3.69 24.85
C LEU A 55 -0.44 -2.50 24.89
N ARG A 56 0.10 -1.29 25.06
CA ARG A 56 -0.67 -0.05 25.08
C ARG A 56 -1.49 0.11 23.79
N LYS A 57 -0.89 -0.11 22.63
CA LYS A 57 -1.57 -0.05 21.33
C LYS A 57 -2.69 -1.08 21.21
N ALA A 58 -2.43 -2.32 21.62
CA ALA A 58 -3.42 -3.39 21.60
C ALA A 58 -4.61 -3.06 22.51
N TYR A 59 -4.36 -2.64 23.74
CA TYR A 59 -5.41 -2.23 24.68
C TYR A 59 -6.23 -1.06 24.13
N ASN A 60 -5.59 0.01 23.66
CA ASN A 60 -6.30 1.18 23.13
C ASN A 60 -7.14 0.84 21.90
N LEU A 61 -6.69 -0.09 21.05
CA LEU A 61 -7.47 -0.58 19.92
C LEU A 61 -8.74 -1.28 20.42
N LEU A 62 -8.62 -2.19 21.38
CA LEU A 62 -9.76 -2.91 21.95
C LEU A 62 -10.74 -1.96 22.65
N ALA A 63 -10.24 -1.03 23.46
CA ALA A 63 -11.04 -0.03 24.14
C ALA A 63 -11.78 0.90 23.15
N GLU A 64 -11.14 1.25 22.04
CA GLU A 64 -11.79 2.03 20.98
C GLU A 64 -12.87 1.23 20.26
N LEU A 65 -12.61 -0.03 19.91
CA LEU A 65 -13.60 -0.91 19.29
C LEU A 65 -14.81 -1.16 20.20
N GLN A 66 -14.59 -1.29 21.50
CA GLN A 66 -15.66 -1.33 22.51
C GLN A 66 -16.46 -0.03 22.51
N ARG A 67 -15.81 1.12 22.63
CA ARG A 67 -16.46 2.43 22.67
C ARG A 67 -17.31 2.72 21.43
N ARG A 68 -16.86 2.25 20.26
CA ARG A 68 -17.62 2.37 19.00
C ARG A 68 -18.69 1.29 18.80
N GLY A 69 -18.81 0.31 19.71
CA GLY A 69 -19.73 -0.82 19.56
C GLY A 69 -19.37 -1.75 18.40
N HIS A 70 -18.12 -1.76 17.96
CA HIS A 70 -17.64 -2.54 16.81
C HIS A 70 -17.10 -3.93 17.17
N LEU A 71 -16.72 -4.14 18.43
CA LEU A 71 -16.00 -5.33 18.84
C LEU A 71 -16.82 -6.63 18.65
N PHE A 72 -18.14 -6.56 18.88
CA PHE A 72 -19.05 -7.71 18.82
C PHE A 72 -20.26 -7.50 17.93
N THR A 73 -20.18 -6.59 16.96
CA THR A 73 -21.29 -6.27 16.04
C THR A 73 -21.82 -7.49 15.28
N TYR A 74 -21.00 -8.53 15.07
CA TYR A 74 -21.47 -9.75 14.41
C TYR A 74 -22.57 -10.48 15.19
N LEU A 75 -22.64 -10.31 16.52
CA LEU A 75 -23.70 -10.90 17.35
C LEU A 75 -25.06 -10.24 17.10
N THR A 76 -25.09 -8.96 16.72
CA THR A 76 -26.33 -8.20 16.49
C THR A 76 -26.68 -8.09 15.01
N ALA A 77 -25.68 -7.99 14.13
CA ALA A 77 -25.86 -7.82 12.69
C ALA A 77 -26.02 -9.14 11.91
N GLY A 78 -26.02 -10.30 12.58
CA GLY A 78 -26.22 -11.60 11.92
C GLY A 78 -25.10 -12.02 10.96
N GLY A 79 -23.89 -11.48 11.14
CA GLY A 79 -22.73 -11.75 10.28
C GLY A 79 -22.00 -13.04 10.67
N PRO A 80 -21.38 -13.76 9.71
CA PRO A 80 -20.59 -14.94 10.01
C PRO A 80 -19.43 -14.58 10.96
N LYS A 81 -19.28 -15.37 12.04
CA LYS A 81 -18.27 -15.21 13.11
C LYS A 81 -16.83 -15.16 12.61
N THR A 82 -16.56 -15.70 11.42
CA THR A 82 -15.22 -15.79 10.83
C THR A 82 -15.16 -15.08 9.50
N THR A 83 -14.04 -14.40 9.24
CA THR A 83 -13.69 -13.85 7.93
C THR A 83 -13.39 -14.92 6.89
N SER A 84 -13.38 -16.22 7.23
CA SER A 84 -13.08 -17.31 6.29
C SER A 84 -13.95 -17.28 5.02
N ARG A 85 -15.23 -16.89 5.12
CA ARG A 85 -16.10 -16.70 3.95
C ARG A 85 -15.68 -15.49 3.09
N LEU A 86 -15.17 -14.44 3.73
CA LEU A 86 -14.69 -13.24 3.07
C LEU A 86 -13.31 -13.50 2.41
N GLU A 87 -12.40 -14.16 3.13
CA GLU A 87 -11.04 -14.49 2.67
C GLU A 87 -11.02 -15.59 1.61
N GLY A 88 -11.79 -16.66 1.79
CA GLY A 88 -11.89 -17.77 0.85
C GLY A 88 -12.88 -17.54 -0.30
N GLY A 89 -13.76 -16.55 -0.17
CA GLY A 89 -14.73 -16.19 -1.21
C GLY A 89 -14.29 -14.93 -1.97
N ILE A 90 -14.77 -13.78 -1.50
CA ILE A 90 -14.65 -12.50 -2.21
C ILE A 90 -13.18 -12.08 -2.39
N ASN A 91 -12.38 -12.13 -1.33
CA ASN A 91 -10.97 -11.72 -1.40
C ASN A 91 -10.13 -12.69 -2.22
N ALA A 92 -10.44 -13.99 -2.22
CA ALA A 92 -9.78 -14.96 -3.08
C ALA A 92 -10.02 -14.64 -4.56
N LEU A 93 -11.27 -14.32 -4.92
CA LEU A 93 -11.63 -13.94 -6.28
C LEU A 93 -10.93 -12.63 -6.70
N ILE A 94 -10.98 -11.58 -5.86
CA ILE A 94 -10.26 -10.32 -6.15
C ILE A 94 -8.77 -10.58 -6.31
N LYS A 95 -8.14 -11.33 -5.39
CA LYS A 95 -6.71 -11.69 -5.48
C LYS A 95 -6.42 -12.47 -6.76
N GLN A 96 -7.31 -13.36 -7.20
CA GLN A 96 -7.16 -14.11 -8.44
C GLN A 96 -7.26 -13.19 -9.67
N THR A 97 -8.29 -12.34 -9.75
CA THR A 97 -8.44 -11.36 -10.83
C THR A 97 -7.20 -10.46 -10.94
N LEU A 98 -6.71 -9.93 -9.82
CA LEU A 98 -5.51 -9.09 -9.82
C LEU A 98 -4.24 -9.88 -10.19
N ARG A 99 -4.17 -11.17 -9.85
CA ARG A 99 -3.05 -12.05 -10.25
C ARG A 99 -3.07 -12.39 -11.74
N LEU A 100 -4.24 -12.57 -12.34
CA LEU A 100 -4.38 -12.84 -13.78
C LEU A 100 -4.05 -11.59 -14.61
N HIS A 101 -4.30 -10.41 -14.07
CA HIS A 101 -4.05 -9.12 -14.71
C HIS A 101 -2.87 -8.36 -14.05
N ARG A 102 -1.75 -9.06 -13.86
CA ARG A 102 -0.51 -8.43 -13.38
C ARG A 102 -0.07 -7.33 -14.36
N GLY A 103 0.46 -6.23 -13.82
CA GLY A 103 0.92 -5.08 -14.62
C GLY A 103 -0.12 -3.95 -14.76
N MET A 104 -1.33 -4.12 -14.23
CA MET A 104 -2.29 -3.01 -14.13
C MET A 104 -1.79 -1.93 -13.16
N THR A 105 -2.08 -0.67 -13.50
CA THR A 105 -1.91 0.47 -12.59
C THR A 105 -2.80 0.30 -11.35
N ILE A 106 -2.47 0.96 -10.25
CA ILE A 106 -3.25 0.88 -9.01
C ILE A 106 -4.72 1.28 -9.25
N ASP A 107 -4.96 2.29 -10.09
CA ASP A 107 -6.32 2.74 -10.41
C ASP A 107 -7.12 1.67 -11.17
N HIS A 108 -6.49 0.98 -12.13
CA HIS A 108 -7.12 -0.14 -12.82
C HIS A 108 -7.32 -1.36 -11.91
N GLN A 109 -6.40 -1.62 -10.98
CA GLN A 109 -6.57 -2.67 -9.98
C GLN A 109 -7.77 -2.40 -9.07
N LYS A 110 -7.94 -1.16 -8.60
CA LYS A 110 -9.11 -0.74 -7.82
C LYS A 110 -10.40 -0.93 -8.63
N ARG A 111 -10.41 -0.48 -9.88
CA ARG A 111 -11.57 -0.62 -10.76
C ARG A 111 -11.92 -2.09 -11.03
N ALA A 112 -10.93 -2.94 -11.27
CA ALA A 112 -11.15 -4.38 -11.44
C ALA A 112 -11.73 -5.02 -10.16
N ALA A 113 -11.25 -4.63 -8.98
CA ALA A 113 -11.80 -5.09 -7.72
C ALA A 113 -13.25 -4.61 -7.50
N GLU A 114 -13.57 -3.36 -7.85
CA GLU A 114 -14.94 -2.82 -7.83
C GLU A 114 -15.89 -3.64 -8.71
N TRP A 115 -15.48 -3.95 -9.95
CA TRP A 115 -16.30 -4.76 -10.86
C TRP A 115 -16.58 -6.16 -10.33
N VAL A 116 -15.55 -6.82 -9.79
CA VAL A 116 -15.71 -8.14 -9.14
C VAL A 116 -16.71 -8.07 -7.98
N LEU A 117 -16.67 -7.00 -7.19
CA LEU A 117 -17.61 -6.81 -6.08
C LEU A 117 -19.05 -6.60 -6.55
N VAL A 118 -19.25 -5.78 -7.59
CA VAL A 118 -20.57 -5.47 -8.15
C VAL A 118 -21.21 -6.70 -8.78
N GLU A 119 -20.44 -7.46 -9.55
CA GLU A 119 -20.86 -8.75 -10.11
C GLU A 119 -21.26 -9.71 -9.00
N ARG A 120 -20.41 -9.87 -7.98
CA ARG A 120 -20.67 -10.79 -6.88
C ARG A 120 -21.88 -10.41 -6.03
N ALA A 121 -22.18 -9.12 -5.95
CA ALA A 121 -23.35 -8.59 -5.27
C ALA A 121 -24.65 -8.68 -6.10
N GLY A 122 -24.59 -9.11 -7.37
CA GLY A 122 -25.75 -9.11 -8.27
C GLY A 122 -26.19 -7.70 -8.68
N LEU A 123 -25.31 -6.71 -8.52
CA LEU A 123 -25.59 -5.30 -8.77
C LEU A 123 -25.14 -4.85 -10.16
N LEU A 124 -24.99 -5.77 -11.13
CA LEU A 124 -24.60 -5.41 -12.50
C LEU A 124 -25.57 -4.41 -13.15
N HIS A 125 -26.82 -4.34 -12.70
CA HIS A 125 -27.76 -3.32 -13.15
C HIS A 125 -27.36 -1.89 -12.76
N THR A 126 -26.52 -1.70 -11.74
CA THR A 126 -25.96 -0.39 -11.36
C THR A 126 -24.67 -0.05 -12.11
N ALA A 127 -24.16 -0.97 -12.93
CA ALA A 127 -22.94 -0.79 -13.71
C ALA A 127 -22.89 0.51 -14.54
N PRO A 128 -23.98 0.98 -15.18
CA PRO A 128 -23.94 2.22 -15.94
C PRO A 128 -23.58 3.45 -15.09
N ALA A 129 -23.99 3.48 -13.82
CA ALA A 129 -23.69 4.59 -12.90
C ALA A 129 -22.24 4.59 -12.41
N MET A 130 -21.50 3.51 -12.62
CA MET A 130 -20.09 3.39 -12.22
C MET A 130 -19.11 3.86 -13.30
N ILE A 131 -19.59 4.01 -14.53
CA ILE A 131 -18.79 4.49 -15.65
C ILE A 131 -18.51 5.98 -15.41
N THR A 132 -17.25 6.31 -15.20
CA THR A 132 -16.81 7.70 -15.02
C THR A 132 -16.75 8.41 -16.36
N GLU A 133 -17.02 9.72 -16.38
CA GLU A 133 -16.90 10.55 -17.58
C GLU A 133 -15.48 10.47 -18.20
N ALA A 134 -14.45 10.40 -17.36
CA ALA A 134 -13.07 10.18 -17.79
C ALA A 134 -12.81 8.82 -18.46
N ALA A 135 -13.71 7.83 -18.32
CA ALA A 135 -13.62 6.57 -19.04
C ALA A 135 -14.33 6.66 -20.41
N ILE A 136 -15.36 7.50 -20.52
CA ILE A 136 -16.11 7.76 -21.76
C ILE A 136 -15.27 8.66 -22.69
N ALA A 137 -14.64 9.69 -22.11
CA ALA A 137 -13.74 10.60 -22.79
C ALA A 137 -12.39 10.62 -22.06
N PRO A 138 -11.47 9.68 -22.37
CA PRO A 138 -10.16 9.68 -21.73
C PRO A 138 -9.40 10.96 -22.08
N PRO A 139 -8.81 11.65 -21.10
CA PRO A 139 -7.98 12.82 -21.39
C PRO A 139 -6.83 12.39 -22.30
N GLN A 140 -6.65 13.08 -23.42
CA GLN A 140 -5.54 12.83 -24.32
C GLN A 140 -4.23 13.13 -23.58
N LYS A 141 -3.54 12.08 -23.15
CA LYS A 141 -2.16 12.21 -22.67
C LYS A 141 -1.31 12.60 -23.88
N GLN A 142 -0.87 13.85 -23.93
CA GLN A 142 0.12 14.27 -24.92
C GLN A 142 1.35 13.36 -24.74
N ARG A 143 1.72 12.63 -25.80
CA ARG A 143 2.99 11.91 -25.81
C ARG A 143 4.09 12.96 -25.61
N PRO A 144 5.07 12.74 -24.73
CA PRO A 144 6.22 13.63 -24.64
C PRO A 144 6.80 13.76 -26.05
N ARG A 145 6.79 14.98 -26.60
CA ARG A 145 7.51 15.26 -27.84
C ARG A 145 8.99 15.13 -27.48
N PHE A 146 9.65 14.17 -28.10
CA PHE A 146 11.10 14.12 -28.07
C PHE A 146 11.59 15.34 -28.83
N THR A 147 11.98 16.39 -28.12
CA THR A 147 12.60 17.60 -28.68
C THR A 147 14.12 17.50 -28.56
N GLU A 148 14.68 16.35 -28.92
CA GLU A 148 16.11 16.31 -29.20
C GLU A 148 16.25 16.69 -30.68
N PRO A 149 16.96 17.80 -31.00
CA PRO A 149 17.21 18.14 -32.39
C PRO A 149 18.03 17.01 -33.02
N ASP A 150 17.56 16.52 -34.16
CA ASP A 150 18.29 15.59 -35.02
C ASP A 150 19.70 16.15 -35.25
N PRO A 151 20.81 15.45 -34.91
CA PRO A 151 22.14 15.88 -35.25
C PRO A 151 22.34 15.66 -36.75
N GLY A 152 21.64 16.48 -37.55
CA GLY A 152 21.84 16.58 -38.98
C GLY A 152 23.29 17.02 -39.25
N PRO A 153 23.92 16.52 -40.32
CA PRO A 153 25.34 16.73 -40.55
C PRO A 153 25.64 18.22 -40.76
N ALA A 154 26.66 18.73 -40.07
CA ALA A 154 27.12 20.11 -40.18
C ALA A 154 27.51 20.44 -41.64
N LEU A 155 26.76 21.34 -42.26
CA LEU A 155 26.98 21.89 -43.59
C LEU A 155 28.01 23.03 -43.50
N TYR A 156 29.25 22.74 -43.93
CA TYR A 156 30.37 23.66 -44.26
C TYR A 156 31.16 24.23 -43.05
N ASP A 157 32.50 24.32 -43.01
CA ASP A 157 33.60 23.99 -43.93
C ASP A 157 34.90 24.09 -43.09
N THR A 158 35.82 23.14 -43.21
CA THR A 158 37.25 23.37 -42.93
C THR A 158 38.03 22.29 -43.67
N ALA A 159 38.45 22.67 -44.88
CA ALA A 159 39.37 21.98 -45.78
C ALA A 159 40.25 20.92 -45.12
N LEU A 160 40.02 19.65 -45.47
CA LEU A 160 41.06 18.63 -45.46
C LEU A 160 41.32 18.29 -46.94
N SER A 161 42.42 18.81 -47.45
CA SER A 161 42.91 18.65 -48.82
C SER A 161 43.33 17.19 -49.04
N SER A 162 43.26 16.72 -50.29
CA SER A 162 43.71 15.38 -50.71
C SER A 162 45.21 15.11 -50.49
N GLU A 163 45.97 16.06 -49.94
CA GLU A 163 47.38 15.91 -49.56
C GLU A 163 47.60 15.34 -48.14
N GLU A 164 46.55 15.15 -47.32
CA GLU A 164 46.69 14.75 -45.91
C GLU A 164 46.88 13.24 -45.63
N GLY A 165 47.23 12.44 -46.63
CA GLY A 165 47.93 11.15 -46.42
C GLY A 165 47.29 10.11 -45.49
N LEU A 166 45.99 10.19 -45.18
CA LEU A 166 45.33 9.33 -44.17
C LEU A 166 44.68 8.06 -44.74
N TRP A 167 44.80 7.80 -46.06
CA TRP A 167 44.26 6.60 -46.73
C TRP A 167 45.17 5.37 -46.69
N LEU A 168 46.07 5.28 -45.71
CA LEU A 168 46.90 4.10 -45.50
C LEU A 168 46.78 3.60 -44.06
N ARG A 169 45.78 2.74 -43.82
CA ARG A 169 45.93 1.49 -43.05
C ARG A 169 44.66 0.65 -43.11
N THR A 170 44.66 -0.28 -44.06
CA THR A 170 43.92 -1.54 -44.00
C THR A 170 44.53 -2.43 -42.92
N GLY A 171 43.68 -3.08 -42.11
CA GLY A 171 44.17 -4.02 -41.08
C GLY A 171 43.08 -4.86 -40.42
N TRP A 172 42.87 -6.05 -40.98
CA TRP A 172 42.54 -7.37 -40.39
C TRP A 172 41.49 -7.42 -39.25
N GLY A 173 40.36 -8.13 -39.36
CA GLY A 173 40.20 -9.49 -39.86
C GLY A 173 40.02 -10.45 -38.66
N GLY A 174 38.82 -11.00 -38.49
CA GLY A 174 38.54 -11.98 -37.43
C GLY A 174 37.10 -12.47 -37.42
N ARG A 175 36.76 -13.41 -38.32
CA ARG A 175 35.65 -14.35 -38.17
C ARG A 175 36.16 -15.57 -37.41
N HIS A 176 35.44 -16.02 -36.40
CA HIS A 176 34.68 -17.29 -36.36
C HIS A 176 34.24 -17.59 -34.93
#